data_AF-A0A847NK60-F1
#
_entry.id   AF-A0A847NK60-F1
#
_cell.length_a   1.000
_cell.length_b   1.000
_cell.length_c   1.000
_cell.angle_alpha   90.00
_cell.angle_beta   90.00
_cell.angle_gamma   90.00
#
_symmetry.space_group_name_H-M   'P 1'
#
loop_
_entity.id
_entity.type
_entity.pdbx_description
1 polymer ?
#
loop_
_entity_poly.entity_id
_entity_poly.type
_entity_poly.pdbx_seq_one_letter_code
_entity_poly.pdbx_strand_id
1 'polypeptide(L)'
;MFIPLVKSGGTIVVNTDIVDPSLNTRDDINIIEVPCMTIVEELNHPKGANIVMAGVIVKETGYFTEEEALNGMNDMFRKKGKEQFEELNTKALKAGFSFK
;
A
#
# COMPACT_ATOMS: atom_id res chain seq x y z
N MET A 1 1.54 -15.82 -13.57
CA MET A 1 1.39 -16.13 -12.13
C MET A 1 2.61 -15.58 -11.40
N PHE A 2 2.45 -14.69 -10.42
CA PHE A 2 3.56 -13.96 -9.78
C PHE A 2 4.11 -14.63 -8.51
N ILE A 3 3.29 -15.42 -7.81
CA ILE A 3 3.66 -16.14 -6.56
C ILE A 3 4.95 -16.98 -6.72
N PRO A 4 5.17 -17.73 -7.82
CA PRO A 4 6.41 -18.50 -7.99
C PRO A 4 7.68 -17.65 -8.15
N LEU A 5 7.57 -16.35 -8.44
CA LEU A 5 8.72 -15.46 -8.63
C LEU A 5 9.27 -14.92 -7.31
N VAL A 6 8.50 -15.02 -6.22
CA VAL A 6 8.88 -14.50 -4.90
C VAL A 6 9.87 -15.47 -4.26
N LYS A 7 10.99 -14.96 -3.75
CA LYS A 7 11.98 -15.78 -3.05
C LYS A 7 11.41 -16.30 -1.72
N SER A 8 11.94 -17.42 -1.24
CA SER A 8 11.66 -17.90 0.12
C SER A 8 11.94 -16.80 1.16
N GLY A 9 11.04 -16.64 2.11
CA GLY A 9 11.00 -15.56 3.10
C GLY A 9 10.56 -14.19 2.55
N GLY A 10 10.19 -14.09 1.27
CA GLY A 10 9.71 -12.86 0.66
C GLY A 10 8.27 -12.53 1.05
N THR A 11 7.88 -11.27 0.89
CA THR A 11 6.53 -10.78 1.19
C THR A 11 5.74 -10.47 -0.07
N ILE A 12 4.47 -10.88 -0.09
CA ILE A 12 3.45 -10.46 -1.06
C ILE A 12 2.45 -9.57 -0.33
N VAL A 13 2.26 -8.35 -0.81
CA VAL A 13 1.12 -7.51 -0.42
C VAL A 13 0.02 -7.71 -1.46
N VAL A 14 -1.18 -8.08 -1.03
CA VAL A 14 -2.30 -8.41 -1.91
C VAL A 14 -3.52 -7.55 -1.59
N ASN A 15 -4.17 -7.03 -2.64
CA ASN A 15 -5.44 -6.35 -2.49
C ASN A 15 -6.58 -7.38 -2.45
N THR A 16 -7.16 -7.63 -1.28
CA THR A 16 -8.20 -8.66 -1.08
C THR A 16 -9.53 -8.35 -1.75
N ASP A 17 -9.77 -7.09 -2.12
CA ASP A 17 -11.01 -6.70 -2.80
C ASP A 17 -11.10 -7.25 -4.24
N ILE A 18 -9.96 -7.63 -4.81
CA ILE A 18 -9.86 -8.07 -6.22
C ILE A 18 -9.08 -9.37 -6.40
N VAL A 19 -8.37 -9.85 -5.38
CA VAL A 19 -7.57 -11.08 -5.44
C VAL A 19 -7.87 -11.94 -4.23
N ASP A 20 -8.18 -13.21 -4.49
CA ASP A 20 -8.34 -14.22 -3.45
C ASP A 20 -6.95 -14.70 -2.96
N PRO A 21 -6.57 -14.44 -1.69
CA PRO A 21 -5.28 -14.84 -1.13
C PRO A 21 -5.16 -16.36 -0.93
N SER A 22 -6.28 -17.11 -0.89
CA SER A 22 -6.27 -18.58 -0.77
C SER A 22 -5.66 -19.29 -1.97
N LEU A 23 -5.40 -18.55 -3.06
CA LEU A 23 -4.66 -19.04 -4.23
C LEU A 23 -3.18 -19.30 -3.94
N ASN A 24 -2.63 -18.82 -2.82
CA ASN A 24 -1.28 -19.16 -2.41
C ASN A 24 -1.21 -20.56 -1.78
N THR A 25 -0.26 -21.37 -2.27
CA THR A 25 0.01 -22.72 -1.77
C THR A 25 1.35 -22.84 -1.05
N ARG A 26 2.10 -21.75 -0.91
CA ARG A 26 3.43 -21.72 -0.28
C ARG A 26 3.36 -21.28 1.17
N ASP A 27 4.03 -22.03 2.04
CA ASP A 27 4.17 -21.74 3.47
C ASP A 27 5.43 -20.93 3.81
N ASP A 28 6.33 -20.77 2.85
CA ASP A 28 7.63 -20.12 3.01
C ASP A 28 7.64 -18.64 2.58
N ILE A 29 6.48 -18.01 2.36
CA ILE A 29 6.35 -16.60 2.02
C ILE A 29 5.35 -15.91 2.95
N ASN A 30 5.54 -14.62 3.19
CA ASN A 30 4.63 -13.81 3.96
C ASN A 30 3.57 -13.21 3.04
N ILE A 31 2.30 -13.25 3.45
CA ILE A 31 1.20 -12.59 2.74
C ILE A 31 0.60 -11.54 3.64
N ILE A 32 0.48 -10.32 3.11
CA ILE A 32 -0.21 -9.21 3.75
C ILE A 32 -1.46 -8.91 2.94
N GLU A 33 -2.61 -9.18 3.53
CA GLU A 33 -3.93 -9.04 2.95
C GLU A 33 -4.50 -7.65 3.26
N VAL A 34 -4.71 -6.83 2.24
CA VAL A 34 -5.11 -5.42 2.42
C VAL A 34 -6.39 -5.15 1.62
N PRO A 35 -7.53 -4.80 2.25
CA PRO A 35 -8.75 -4.40 1.55
C PRO A 35 -8.63 -2.93 1.12
N CYS A 36 -7.80 -2.67 0.10
CA CYS A 36 -7.43 -1.31 -0.30
C CYS A 36 -8.64 -0.46 -0.71
N MET A 37 -9.64 -1.04 -1.39
CA MET A 37 -10.85 -0.37 -1.82
C MET A 37 -11.71 0.03 -0.63
N THR A 38 -11.92 -0.87 0.33
CA THR A 38 -12.66 -0.56 1.57
C THR A 38 -12.03 0.62 2.31
N ILE A 39 -10.70 0.61 2.48
CA ILE A 39 -9.97 1.68 3.16
C ILE A 39 -10.19 3.03 2.46
N VAL A 40 -10.12 3.07 1.13
CA VAL A 40 -10.23 4.35 0.43
C VAL A 40 -11.66 4.86 0.25
N GLU A 41 -12.65 3.97 0.31
CA GLU A 41 -14.06 4.35 0.38
C GLU A 41 -14.35 5.11 1.68
N GLU A 42 -13.85 4.62 2.82
CA GLU A 42 -13.96 5.32 4.11
C GLU A 42 -13.30 6.71 4.09
N LEU A 43 -12.23 6.86 3.33
CA LEU A 43 -11.51 8.13 3.14
C LEU A 43 -12.15 9.06 2.09
N ASN A 44 -13.23 8.63 1.41
CA ASN A 44 -13.80 9.31 0.25
C ASN A 44 -12.75 9.63 -0.84
N HIS A 45 -11.79 8.73 -1.04
CA HIS A 45 -10.66 8.89 -1.97
C HIS A 45 -10.47 7.66 -2.86
N PRO A 46 -11.41 7.31 -3.75
CA PRO A 46 -11.40 6.05 -4.51
C PRO A 46 -10.15 5.82 -5.38
N LYS A 47 -9.34 6.86 -5.63
CA LYS A 47 -8.09 6.77 -6.39
C LYS A 47 -6.85 6.53 -5.52
N GLY A 48 -7.00 6.42 -4.20
CA GLY A 48 -5.89 6.28 -3.25
C GLY A 48 -5.42 4.85 -2.99
N ALA A 49 -6.02 3.82 -3.60
CA ALA A 49 -5.79 2.42 -3.25
C ALA A 49 -4.31 2.01 -3.40
N ASN A 50 -3.63 2.52 -4.43
CA ASN A 50 -2.20 2.30 -4.63
C ASN A 50 -1.34 2.99 -3.56
N ILE A 51 -1.80 4.10 -3.00
CA ILE A 51 -1.10 4.85 -1.95
C ILE A 51 -1.25 4.13 -0.60
N VAL A 52 -2.42 3.56 -0.32
CA VAL A 52 -2.60 2.66 0.84
C VAL A 52 -1.60 1.51 0.75
N MET A 53 -1.53 0.84 -0.39
CA MET A 53 -0.59 -0.27 -0.60
C MET A 53 0.87 0.17 -0.47
N ALA A 54 1.23 1.37 -0.95
CA ALA A 54 2.56 1.94 -0.74
C ALA A 54 2.87 2.16 0.75
N GLY A 55 1.90 2.64 1.55
CA GLY A 55 2.04 2.78 2.99
C GLY A 55 2.36 1.45 3.67
N VAL A 56 1.66 0.38 3.31
CA VAL A 56 1.92 -0.98 3.81
C VAL A 56 3.33 -1.44 3.47
N ILE A 57 3.76 -1.25 2.21
CA ILE A 57 5.11 -1.63 1.76
C ILE A 57 6.19 -0.85 2.53
N VAL A 58 6.00 0.45 2.75
CA VAL A 58 6.95 1.26 3.53
C VAL A 58 7.04 0.72 4.96
N LYS A 59 5.89 0.40 5.58
CA LYS A 59 5.86 -0.15 6.94
C LYS A 59 6.56 -1.50 7.04
N GLU A 60 6.25 -2.42 6.12
CA GLU A 60 6.76 -3.79 6.10
C GLU A 60 8.27 -3.84 5.83
N THR A 61 8.75 -3.02 4.89
CA THR A 61 10.17 -3.01 4.51
C THR A 61 11.05 -2.24 5.49
N GLY A 62 10.50 -1.21 6.16
CA GLY A 62 11.25 -0.35 7.06
C GLY A 62 12.34 0.48 6.37
N TYR A 63 12.34 0.56 5.03
CA TYR A 63 13.35 1.29 4.27
C TYR A 63 13.23 2.81 4.40
N PHE A 64 12.02 3.29 4.73
CA PHE A 64 11.75 4.70 4.96
C PHE A 64 10.88 4.85 6.20
N THR A 65 11.04 5.96 6.91
CA THR A 65 10.08 6.41 7.91
C THR A 65 8.77 6.84 7.25
N GLU A 66 7.70 6.88 8.03
CA GLU A 66 6.41 7.43 7.58
C GLU A 66 6.58 8.87 7.04
N GLU A 67 7.36 9.68 7.73
CA GLU A 67 7.62 11.08 7.37
C GLU A 67 8.36 11.20 6.03
N GLU A 68 9.41 10.41 5.82
CA GLU A 68 10.16 10.40 4.55
C GLU A 68 9.26 9.99 3.37
N ALA A 69 8.41 8.97 3.57
CA ALA A 69 7.47 8.52 2.55
C ALA A 69 6.40 9.57 2.24
N LEU A 70 5.84 10.24 3.26
CA LEU A 70 4.88 11.33 3.08
C LEU A 70 5.48 12.50 2.32
N ASN A 71 6.67 12.95 2.75
CA ASN A 71 7.35 14.08 2.15
C ASN A 71 7.70 13.80 0.69
N GLY A 72 8.26 12.62 0.40
CA GLY A 72 8.60 12.22 -0.97
C GLY A 72 7.37 12.08 -1.89
N MET A 73 6.30 11.47 -1.39
CA MET A 73 5.05 11.36 -2.14
C MET A 73 4.43 12.72 -2.45
N ASN A 74 4.30 13.59 -1.45
CA ASN A 74 3.66 14.89 -1.59
C ASN A 74 4.48 15.83 -2.48
N ASP A 75 5.81 15.83 -2.38
CA ASP A 75 6.70 16.54 -3.31
C ASP A 75 6.47 16.11 -4.76
N MET A 76 6.34 14.80 -5.01
CA MET A 76 6.06 14.28 -6.35
C MET A 76 4.70 14.76 -6.89
N PHE A 77 3.66 14.79 -6.06
CA PHE A 77 2.34 15.29 -6.48
C PHE A 77 2.34 16.80 -6.72
N ARG A 78 3.01 17.60 -5.88
CA ARG A 78 3.18 19.04 -6.10
C ARG A 78 3.89 19.33 -7.43
N LYS A 79 4.98 18.61 -7.75
CA LYS A 79 5.69 18.71 -9.04
C LYS A 79 4.81 18.39 -10.25
N LYS A 80 3.72 17.65 -10.06
CA LYS A 80 2.73 17.32 -11.09
C LYS A 80 1.51 18.25 -11.10
N GLY A 81 1.50 19.32 -10.30
CA GLY A 81 0.34 20.23 -10.17
C GLY A 81 -0.89 19.53 -9.58
N LYS A 82 -0.67 18.63 -8.62
CA LYS A 82 -1.70 17.79 -7.97
C LYS A 82 -1.78 18.01 -6.45
N GLU A 83 -1.31 19.16 -5.97
CA GLU A 83 -1.29 19.55 -4.57
C GLU A 83 -2.67 19.53 -3.90
N GLN A 84 -3.75 19.76 -4.66
CA GLN A 84 -5.13 19.67 -4.16
C GLN A 84 -5.53 18.29 -3.62
N PHE A 85 -4.77 17.23 -3.95
CA PHE A 85 -5.02 15.87 -3.44
C PHE A 85 -4.12 15.49 -2.26
N GLU A 86 -3.24 16.39 -1.81
CA GLU A 86 -2.21 16.09 -0.83
C GLU A 86 -2.78 15.58 0.49
N GLU A 87 -3.85 16.20 0.99
CA GLU A 87 -4.49 15.79 2.23
C GLU A 87 -5.05 14.35 2.14
N LEU A 88 -5.74 14.04 1.04
CA LEU A 88 -6.31 12.72 0.81
C LEU A 88 -5.23 11.66 0.57
N ASN A 89 -4.18 12.01 -0.17
CA ASN A 89 -3.03 11.13 -0.39
C ASN A 89 -2.28 10.85 0.92
N THR A 90 -2.11 11.88 1.76
CA THR A 90 -1.52 11.76 3.10
C THR A 90 -2.33 10.79 3.95
N LYS A 91 -3.66 10.98 4.02
CA LYS A 91 -4.56 10.06 4.75
C LYS A 91 -4.45 8.63 4.24
N ALA A 92 -4.42 8.43 2.92
CA ALA A 92 -4.27 7.10 2.32
C ALA A 92 -2.94 6.43 2.69
N LEU A 93 -1.82 7.16 2.61
CA LEU A 93 -0.51 6.59 2.96
C LEU A 93 -0.45 6.21 4.44
N LYS A 94 -0.96 7.09 5.32
CA LYS A 94 -1.03 6.83 6.76
C LYS A 94 -1.90 5.63 7.10
N ALA A 95 -3.05 5.49 6.43
CA ALA A 95 -3.94 4.34 6.60
C ALA A 95 -3.20 3.04 6.24
N GLY A 96 -2.48 3.03 5.12
CA GLY A 96 -1.62 1.90 4.74
C GLY A 96 -0.47 1.63 5.72
N PHE A 97 0.25 2.67 6.14
CA PHE A 97 1.40 2.52 7.05
C PHE A 97 1.00 2.03 8.45
N SER A 98 -0.22 2.36 8.87
CA SER A 98 -0.80 1.93 10.16
C SER A 98 -1.57 0.62 10.07
N PHE A 99 -1.71 0.05 8.86
CA PHE A 99 -2.45 -1.17 8.61
C PHE A 99 -1.71 -2.37 9.21
N LYS A 100 -2.47 -3.29 9.81
CA LYS A 100 -2.00 -4.52 10.43
C LYS A 100 -2.84 -5.70 9.96
#